data_AF-A0A924JMT4-F1
#
_entry.id   AF-A0A924JMT4-F1
#
_cell.length_a   1.000
_cell.length_b   1.000
_cell.length_c   1.000
_cell.angle_alpha   90.00
_cell.angle_beta   90.00
_cell.angle_gamma   90.00
#
_symmetry.space_group_name_H-M   'P 1'
#
loop_
_entity.id
_entity.type
_entity.pdbx_description
1 polymer ?
#
loop_
_entity_poly.entity_id
_entity_poly.type
_entity_poly.pdbx_seq_one_letter_code
_entity_poly.pdbx_strand_id
1 'polypeptide(L)'
;MLRRLRGLMAAGIIAAAPLITLLMPGIAHAATYSCVWTGGGVDSNFSTATNWSGCNSAAPTALDTNDLIFPVTATNLTPVNDLVAATFNSITFSGTGSAGYAISGTAFTLGGDITDTSDRSNSIANDVVVNGARAVTLSNSNVLILTGTVSGTGSVTLNGTDGSLSFVGPVTMTGSMTVTSGVLQMQARSSADATLSSVTVASGATFAYDAFQNSGVSTYTLSTPITSAGGTLDFGTPTGTGTVLNLTGLINLSGDTNVAVTDGTVVHVKGSLHGPGFKLTTANSGAVLNESTDNTTSTPSGDIHAVAGAATTAATTTTPGTPNTGFNLNPSKPILSLVITLLAAGSILGVARVTRGIASRP
;
A
#
# COMPACT_ATOMS: atom_id res chain seq x y z
N MET A 1 -7.62 69.79 46.47
CA MET A 1 -8.32 69.17 45.32
C MET A 1 -7.70 67.84 44.85
N LEU A 2 -6.37 67.67 44.85
CA LEU A 2 -5.72 66.42 44.41
C LEU A 2 -5.96 65.14 45.26
N ARG A 3 -6.35 65.26 46.54
CA ARG A 3 -6.61 64.07 47.41
C ARG A 3 -7.96 63.39 47.19
N ARG A 4 -8.94 64.06 46.57
CA ARG A 4 -10.27 63.48 46.30
C ARG A 4 -10.35 62.72 44.96
N LEU A 5 -9.37 62.86 44.07
CA LEU A 5 -9.32 62.09 42.81
C LEU A 5 -8.77 60.66 42.98
N ARG A 6 -8.00 60.37 44.04
CA ARG A 6 -7.39 59.05 44.26
C ARG A 6 -8.38 57.98 44.76
N GLY A 7 -9.49 58.40 45.39
CA GLY A 7 -10.52 57.47 45.88
C GLY A 7 -11.48 56.95 44.81
N LEU A 8 -11.66 57.69 43.70
CA LEU A 8 -12.59 57.32 42.63
C LEU A 8 -12.00 56.33 41.62
N MET A 9 -10.68 56.18 41.53
CA MET A 9 -10.06 55.20 40.63
C MET A 9 -9.97 53.78 41.21
N ALA A 10 -10.09 53.59 42.53
CA ALA A 10 -10.03 52.27 43.15
C ALA A 10 -11.39 51.51 43.09
N ALA A 11 -12.51 52.22 43.03
CA ALA A 11 -13.85 51.61 42.97
C ALA A 11 -14.30 51.23 41.55
N GLY A 12 -13.73 51.84 40.50
CA GLY A 12 -14.06 51.53 39.10
C GLY A 12 -13.41 50.26 38.55
N ILE A 13 -12.27 49.83 39.11
CA ILE A 13 -11.50 48.68 38.61
C ILE A 13 -12.13 47.35 39.08
N ILE A 14 -12.87 47.35 40.20
CA ILE A 14 -13.48 46.12 40.75
C ILE A 14 -14.82 45.79 40.05
N ALA A 15 -15.51 46.77 39.45
CA ALA A 15 -16.81 46.55 38.79
C ALA A 15 -16.71 46.13 37.31
N ALA A 16 -15.53 46.25 36.67
CA ALA A 16 -15.34 45.89 35.27
C ALA A 16 -14.83 44.45 35.04
N ALA A 17 -14.40 43.76 36.10
CA ALA A 17 -13.83 42.41 36.01
C ALA A 17 -14.83 41.30 35.59
N PRO A 18 -16.13 41.29 35.98
CA PRO A 18 -17.04 40.22 35.56
C PRO A 18 -17.67 40.42 34.18
N LEU A 19 -17.48 41.59 33.52
CA LEU A 19 -18.05 41.84 32.18
C LEU A 19 -17.15 41.34 31.05
N ILE A 20 -15.83 41.22 31.30
CA ILE A 20 -14.87 40.72 30.31
C ILE A 20 -14.98 39.20 30.11
N THR A 21 -15.45 38.44 31.11
CA THR A 21 -15.68 36.99 30.99
C THR A 21 -16.96 36.62 30.23
N LEU A 22 -17.94 37.53 30.06
CA LEU A 22 -19.15 37.27 29.28
C LEU A 22 -18.97 37.45 27.76
N LEU A 23 -17.87 38.07 27.33
CA LEU A 23 -17.57 38.37 25.93
C LEU A 23 -16.57 37.41 25.30
N MET A 24 -16.03 36.47 26.07
CA MET A 24 -15.25 35.37 25.52
C MET A 24 -16.22 34.22 25.28
N PRO A 25 -16.62 33.91 24.02
CA PRO A 25 -17.28 32.63 23.76
C PRO A 25 -16.34 31.56 24.30
N GLY A 26 -16.75 30.89 25.38
CA GLY A 26 -16.01 29.78 25.92
C GLY A 26 -15.84 28.79 24.79
N ILE A 27 -14.61 28.61 24.32
CA ILE A 27 -14.29 27.54 23.39
C ILE A 27 -14.49 26.28 24.22
N ALA A 28 -15.69 25.72 24.15
CA ALA A 28 -15.99 24.41 24.69
C ALA A 28 -15.07 23.47 23.93
N HIS A 29 -13.96 23.09 24.57
CA HIS A 29 -13.08 22.07 24.05
C HIS A 29 -13.90 20.78 24.13
N ALA A 30 -14.21 20.20 22.98
CA ALA A 30 -14.81 18.88 22.93
C ALA A 30 -13.91 17.95 23.75
N ALA A 31 -14.47 17.29 24.75
CA ALA A 31 -13.72 16.36 25.56
C ALA A 31 -13.36 15.16 24.70
N THR A 32 -12.07 14.83 24.62
CA THR A 32 -11.62 13.58 24.00
C THR A 32 -12.00 12.42 24.92
N TYR A 33 -12.76 11.46 24.38
CA TYR A 33 -13.09 10.22 25.07
C TYR A 33 -12.47 9.03 24.34
N SER A 34 -12.00 8.04 25.10
CA SER A 34 -11.58 6.74 24.58
C SER A 34 -12.79 5.82 24.47
N CYS A 35 -13.24 5.62 23.25
CA CYS A 35 -14.42 4.89 22.87
C CYS A 35 -14.06 3.48 22.42
N VAL A 36 -14.33 2.48 23.25
CA VAL A 36 -14.02 1.07 22.97
C VAL A 36 -15.25 0.39 22.38
N TRP A 37 -15.13 -0.07 21.14
CA TRP A 37 -16.16 -0.86 20.47
C TRP A 37 -16.32 -2.21 21.16
N THR A 38 -17.53 -2.48 21.64
CA THR A 38 -17.92 -3.78 22.23
C THR A 38 -18.74 -4.60 21.23
N GLY A 39 -19.49 -3.94 20.35
CA GLY A 39 -20.43 -4.59 19.43
C GLY A 39 -21.60 -5.29 20.13
N GLY A 40 -21.91 -4.90 21.38
CA GLY A 40 -22.92 -5.54 22.23
C GLY A 40 -24.36 -5.01 22.06
N GLY A 41 -24.57 -4.03 21.19
CA GLY A 41 -25.87 -3.48 20.86
C GLY A 41 -26.71 -4.36 19.94
N VAL A 42 -27.93 -3.90 19.66
CA VAL A 42 -28.89 -4.60 18.79
C VAL A 42 -28.58 -4.47 17.29
N ASP A 43 -27.71 -3.53 16.94
CA ASP A 43 -27.26 -3.25 15.58
C ASP A 43 -25.75 -2.99 15.55
N SER A 44 -25.20 -2.68 14.37
CA SER A 44 -23.78 -2.42 14.17
C SER A 44 -23.44 -0.93 14.09
N ASN A 45 -24.34 -0.02 14.47
CA ASN A 45 -24.16 1.42 14.22
C ASN A 45 -23.24 2.08 15.25
N PHE A 46 -22.45 3.07 14.81
CA PHE A 46 -21.63 3.90 15.69
C PHE A 46 -22.50 4.73 16.65
N SER A 47 -23.68 5.19 16.23
CA SER A 47 -24.59 5.98 17.08
C SER A 47 -25.26 5.18 18.22
N THR A 48 -25.19 3.84 18.21
CA THR A 48 -25.81 2.98 19.21
C THR A 48 -24.93 2.86 20.45
N ALA A 49 -25.31 3.52 21.55
CA ALA A 49 -24.50 3.58 22.78
C ALA A 49 -24.10 2.20 23.35
N THR A 50 -24.96 1.19 23.24
CA THR A 50 -24.67 -0.18 23.73
C THR A 50 -23.54 -0.88 22.96
N ASN A 51 -23.18 -0.40 21.75
CA ASN A 51 -22.02 -0.88 21.02
C ASN A 51 -20.68 -0.35 21.53
N TRP A 52 -20.71 0.55 22.51
CA TRP A 52 -19.53 1.23 23.01
C TRP A 52 -19.38 1.12 24.52
N SER A 53 -18.14 1.25 24.97
CA SER A 53 -17.78 1.48 26.37
C SER A 53 -16.72 2.58 26.44
N GLY A 54 -16.56 3.23 27.60
CA GLY A 54 -15.59 4.32 27.79
C GLY A 54 -15.99 5.69 27.22
N CYS A 55 -16.99 5.76 26.34
CA CYS A 55 -17.54 6.99 25.75
C CYS A 55 -18.45 7.81 26.69
N ASN A 56 -18.09 7.98 27.97
CA ASN A 56 -18.95 8.67 28.96
C ASN A 56 -20.38 8.08 29.04
N SER A 57 -20.50 6.74 28.94
CA SER A 57 -21.78 6.01 28.88
C SER A 57 -22.68 6.33 27.67
N ALA A 58 -22.13 6.96 26.63
CA ALA A 58 -22.81 7.28 25.37
C ALA A 58 -22.16 6.55 24.17
N ALA A 59 -22.60 6.87 22.96
CA ALA A 59 -21.89 6.57 21.72
C ALA A 59 -20.97 7.74 21.33
N PRO A 60 -19.96 7.53 20.47
CA PRO A 60 -19.27 8.63 19.79
C PRO A 60 -20.27 9.56 19.10
N THR A 61 -19.98 10.86 19.09
CA THR A 61 -20.79 11.85 18.37
C THR A 61 -19.98 12.52 17.27
N ALA A 62 -20.66 13.10 16.28
CA ALA A 62 -19.97 13.76 15.16
C ALA A 62 -19.14 14.99 15.56
N LEU A 63 -19.42 15.58 16.72
CA LEU A 63 -18.77 16.81 17.20
C LEU A 63 -17.60 16.53 18.16
N ASP A 64 -17.49 15.31 18.65
CA ASP A 64 -16.44 14.94 19.58
C ASP A 64 -15.21 14.42 18.82
N THR A 65 -14.03 14.84 19.25
CA THR A 65 -12.76 14.27 18.80
C THR A 65 -12.48 12.99 19.59
N ASN A 66 -13.25 11.92 19.36
CA ASN A 66 -13.10 10.66 20.09
C ASN A 66 -11.92 9.82 19.58
N ASP A 67 -11.28 9.09 20.50
CA ASP A 67 -10.35 8.00 20.17
C ASP A 67 -11.14 6.70 20.04
N LEU A 68 -11.17 6.10 18.85
CA LEU A 68 -11.89 4.86 18.62
C LEU A 68 -10.96 3.66 18.80
N ILE A 69 -11.38 2.70 19.62
CA ILE A 69 -10.61 1.50 19.93
C ILE A 69 -11.44 0.28 19.54
N PHE A 70 -10.91 -0.54 18.64
CA PHE A 70 -11.50 -1.75 18.08
C PHE A 70 -10.70 -2.97 18.55
N PRO A 71 -11.02 -3.54 19.73
CA PRO A 71 -10.37 -4.76 20.20
C PRO A 71 -10.92 -5.97 19.47
N VAL A 72 -10.08 -6.91 19.03
CA VAL A 72 -10.53 -8.13 18.31
C VAL A 72 -11.45 -9.05 19.14
N THR A 73 -11.64 -8.76 20.43
CA THR A 73 -12.56 -9.47 21.33
C THR A 73 -14.02 -9.00 21.24
N ALA A 74 -14.33 -7.96 20.47
CA ALA A 74 -15.70 -7.50 20.29
C ALA A 74 -16.58 -8.58 19.63
N THR A 75 -17.87 -8.59 19.96
CA THR A 75 -18.82 -9.59 19.43
C THR A 75 -19.22 -9.32 17.99
N ASN A 76 -19.07 -8.08 17.53
CA ASN A 76 -19.41 -7.65 16.18
C ASN A 76 -18.18 -6.99 15.54
N LEU A 77 -17.73 -7.51 14.41
CA LEU A 77 -16.53 -7.04 13.69
C LEU A 77 -16.88 -6.30 12.39
N THR A 78 -18.14 -5.96 12.18
CA THR A 78 -18.63 -5.24 10.98
C THR A 78 -19.35 -3.95 11.38
N PRO A 79 -18.65 -3.00 12.04
CA PRO A 79 -19.29 -1.80 12.53
C PRO A 79 -19.57 -0.82 11.38
N VAL A 80 -20.66 -0.05 11.51
CA VAL A 80 -21.16 0.89 10.50
C VAL A 80 -21.13 2.28 11.10
N ASN A 81 -20.24 3.14 10.58
CA ASN A 81 -20.28 4.55 10.89
C ASN A 81 -21.52 5.16 10.23
N ASP A 82 -22.46 5.61 11.05
CA ASP A 82 -23.67 6.32 10.63
C ASP A 82 -23.65 7.80 11.05
N LEU A 83 -22.53 8.27 11.59
CA LEU A 83 -22.34 9.65 12.02
C LEU A 83 -21.99 10.52 10.82
N VAL A 84 -22.71 11.64 10.65
CA VAL A 84 -22.47 12.59 9.55
C VAL A 84 -21.41 13.60 9.95
N ALA A 85 -20.42 13.83 9.08
CA ALA A 85 -19.34 14.80 9.28
C ALA A 85 -18.53 14.56 10.57
N ALA A 86 -18.38 13.31 10.99
CA ALA A 86 -17.60 12.95 12.15
C ALA A 86 -16.10 13.24 11.96
N THR A 87 -15.43 13.61 13.05
CA THR A 87 -13.98 13.71 13.13
C THR A 87 -13.46 12.82 14.25
N PHE A 88 -12.66 11.80 13.93
CA PHE A 88 -12.10 10.91 14.95
C PHE A 88 -10.67 11.29 15.27
N ASN A 89 -10.33 11.43 16.56
CA ASN A 89 -9.00 11.80 17.01
C ASN A 89 -7.98 10.69 16.78
N SER A 90 -8.36 9.43 16.92
CA SER A 90 -7.52 8.29 16.54
C SER A 90 -8.37 7.06 16.26
N ILE A 91 -7.78 6.08 15.57
CA ILE A 91 -8.37 4.76 15.37
C ILE A 91 -7.33 3.72 15.76
N THR A 92 -7.68 2.82 16.68
CA THR A 92 -6.80 1.76 17.16
C THR A 92 -7.43 0.39 16.96
N PHE A 93 -6.74 -0.52 16.27
CA PHE A 93 -7.06 -1.95 16.25
C PHE A 93 -6.08 -2.71 17.15
N SER A 94 -6.58 -3.62 17.99
CA SER A 94 -5.73 -4.29 18.99
C SER A 94 -6.17 -5.71 19.36
N GLY A 95 -5.20 -6.50 19.82
CA GLY A 95 -5.39 -7.85 20.36
C GLY A 95 -5.18 -8.97 19.34
N THR A 96 -5.32 -10.22 19.81
CA THR A 96 -5.22 -11.43 18.99
C THR A 96 -6.56 -12.15 18.88
N GLY A 97 -6.93 -12.62 17.69
CA GLY A 97 -8.30 -13.10 17.43
C GLY A 97 -8.41 -14.14 16.33
N SER A 98 -9.61 -14.35 15.80
CA SER A 98 -9.85 -15.21 14.63
C SER A 98 -10.18 -14.42 13.36
N ALA A 99 -10.65 -13.18 13.50
CA ALA A 99 -11.07 -12.32 12.41
C ALA A 99 -10.75 -10.84 12.72
N GLY A 100 -10.55 -10.03 11.68
CA GLY A 100 -10.39 -8.59 11.79
C GLY A 100 -11.67 -7.83 11.46
N TYR A 101 -11.60 -6.51 11.55
CA TYR A 101 -12.71 -5.60 11.36
C TYR A 101 -12.95 -5.26 9.89
N ALA A 102 -14.22 -5.07 9.54
CA ALA A 102 -14.66 -4.45 8.29
C ALA A 102 -15.56 -3.26 8.59
N ILE A 103 -14.95 -2.08 8.77
CA ILE A 103 -15.64 -0.83 9.06
C ILE A 103 -16.22 -0.26 7.76
N SER A 104 -17.47 0.20 7.79
CA SER A 104 -18.15 0.78 6.63
C SER A 104 -19.02 1.97 7.00
N GLY A 105 -19.75 2.55 6.03
CA GLY A 105 -20.73 3.61 6.27
C GLY A 105 -20.29 5.00 5.78
N THR A 106 -20.67 6.04 6.52
CA THR A 106 -20.48 7.45 6.16
C THR A 106 -19.00 7.88 6.22
N ALA A 107 -18.65 8.87 5.39
CA ALA A 107 -17.32 9.47 5.38
C ALA A 107 -16.97 10.16 6.72
N PHE A 108 -15.68 10.24 7.05
CA PHE A 108 -15.20 10.94 8.24
C PHE A 108 -13.87 11.68 7.99
N THR A 109 -13.56 12.64 8.85
CA THR A 109 -12.24 13.28 8.90
C THR A 109 -11.35 12.59 9.93
N LEU A 110 -10.13 12.25 9.52
CA LEU A 110 -9.14 11.69 10.41
C LEU A 110 -8.39 12.82 11.16
N GLY A 111 -8.73 12.99 12.43
CA GLY A 111 -8.22 14.00 13.37
C GLY A 111 -6.85 13.68 13.98
N GLY A 112 -6.41 12.43 13.92
CA GLY A 112 -5.09 11.96 14.36
C GLY A 112 -4.79 10.56 13.84
N ASP A 113 -3.94 9.79 14.52
CA ASP A 113 -3.27 8.65 13.89
C ASP A 113 -4.11 7.37 13.84
N ILE A 114 -3.71 6.44 12.96
CA ILE A 114 -4.21 5.05 12.96
C ILE A 114 -3.12 4.15 13.52
N THR A 115 -3.47 3.29 14.46
CA THR A 115 -2.58 2.25 15.00
C THR A 115 -3.25 0.89 14.87
N ASP A 116 -2.64 -0.03 14.14
CA ASP A 116 -3.09 -1.42 14.06
C ASP A 116 -2.03 -2.34 14.62
N THR A 117 -2.26 -2.77 15.86
CA THR A 117 -1.42 -3.74 16.57
C THR A 117 -2.10 -5.10 16.69
N SER A 118 -3.20 -5.31 15.97
CA SER A 118 -3.85 -6.60 15.93
C SER A 118 -3.08 -7.59 15.06
N ASP A 119 -3.29 -8.89 15.26
CA ASP A 119 -2.74 -9.94 14.41
C ASP A 119 -3.65 -10.28 13.21
N ARG A 120 -4.57 -9.36 12.86
CA ARG A 120 -5.60 -9.55 11.85
C ARG A 120 -5.55 -8.43 10.82
N SER A 121 -5.98 -8.75 9.60
CA SER A 121 -6.22 -7.73 8.58
C SER A 121 -7.52 -6.98 8.90
N ASN A 122 -7.45 -5.65 8.92
CA ASN A 122 -8.60 -4.78 9.13
C ASN A 122 -8.88 -3.99 7.86
N SER A 123 -10.13 -3.56 7.69
CA SER A 123 -10.54 -2.76 6.55
C SER A 123 -11.44 -1.60 6.96
N ILE A 124 -11.27 -0.47 6.27
CA ILE A 124 -12.10 0.73 6.39
C ILE A 124 -12.60 1.08 4.99
N ALA A 125 -13.89 0.94 4.80
CA ALA A 125 -14.57 1.21 3.53
C ALA A 125 -15.15 2.62 3.41
N ASN A 126 -15.12 3.39 4.51
CA ASN A 126 -15.52 4.79 4.53
C ASN A 126 -14.57 5.63 3.67
N ASP A 127 -15.09 6.71 3.09
CA ASP A 127 -14.21 7.78 2.59
C ASP A 127 -13.54 8.47 3.79
N VAL A 128 -12.23 8.73 3.67
CA VAL A 128 -11.40 9.29 4.74
C VAL A 128 -10.79 10.61 4.26
N VAL A 129 -11.03 11.69 5.02
CA VAL A 129 -10.42 13.00 4.78
C VAL A 129 -9.21 13.19 5.72
N VAL A 130 -8.03 13.46 5.15
CA VAL A 130 -6.77 13.68 5.85
C VAL A 130 -6.32 15.13 5.63
N ASN A 131 -6.49 15.99 6.63
CA ASN A 131 -6.14 17.42 6.53
C ASN A 131 -4.87 17.81 7.31
N GLY A 132 -4.40 16.96 8.22
CA GLY A 132 -3.15 17.13 8.96
C GLY A 132 -2.14 16.04 8.63
N ALA A 133 -0.94 16.13 9.20
CA ALA A 133 0.00 15.03 9.17
C ALA A 133 -0.53 13.87 10.03
N ARG A 134 -0.58 12.67 9.46
CA ARG A 134 -1.07 11.45 10.11
C ARG A 134 -0.05 10.35 10.01
N ALA A 135 0.16 9.65 11.11
CA ALA A 135 0.85 8.38 11.11
C ALA A 135 -0.16 7.23 10.97
N VAL A 136 0.25 6.20 10.23
CA VAL A 136 -0.35 4.87 10.25
C VAL A 136 0.72 3.93 10.78
N THR A 137 0.50 3.32 11.93
CA THR A 137 1.47 2.39 12.54
C THR A 137 0.90 0.98 12.52
N LEU A 138 1.59 0.08 11.83
CA LEU A 138 1.19 -1.32 11.66
C LEU A 138 2.20 -2.26 12.32
N SER A 139 1.76 -3.42 12.81
CA SER A 139 2.66 -4.44 13.35
C SER A 139 2.09 -5.85 13.15
N ASN A 140 2.85 -6.90 13.52
CA ASN A 140 2.41 -8.30 13.46
C ASN A 140 2.05 -8.77 12.04
N SER A 141 2.70 -8.20 11.03
CA SER A 141 2.48 -8.55 9.63
C SER A 141 1.02 -8.41 9.17
N ASN A 142 0.25 -7.54 9.84
CA ASN A 142 -1.14 -7.28 9.48
C ASN A 142 -1.27 -6.45 8.20
N VAL A 143 -2.48 -6.38 7.68
CA VAL A 143 -2.81 -5.56 6.52
C VAL A 143 -3.98 -4.65 6.88
N LEU A 144 -3.78 -3.35 6.78
CA LEU A 144 -4.86 -2.36 6.85
C LEU A 144 -5.28 -1.99 5.43
N ILE A 145 -6.54 -2.24 5.09
CA ILE A 145 -7.09 -2.00 3.75
C ILE A 145 -8.03 -0.80 3.79
N LEU A 146 -7.74 0.23 2.98
CA LEU A 146 -8.61 1.39 2.80
C LEU A 146 -9.28 1.28 1.43
N THR A 147 -10.57 0.94 1.42
CA THR A 147 -11.32 0.75 0.15
C THR A 147 -12.14 1.97 -0.25
N GLY A 148 -12.42 2.89 0.67
CA GLY A 148 -13.00 4.19 0.36
C GLY A 148 -11.97 5.17 -0.20
N THR A 149 -12.46 6.32 -0.65
CA THR A 149 -11.60 7.41 -1.17
C THR A 149 -10.81 8.03 -0.03
N VAL A 150 -9.51 8.20 -0.21
CA VAL A 150 -8.66 8.92 0.75
C VAL A 150 -8.28 10.27 0.15
N SER A 151 -8.72 11.36 0.79
CA SER A 151 -8.65 12.72 0.26
C SER A 151 -8.06 13.71 1.28
N GLY A 152 -7.91 14.99 0.89
CA GLY A 152 -7.50 16.08 1.79
C GLY A 152 -6.12 16.66 1.49
N THR A 153 -5.63 17.57 2.33
CA THR A 153 -4.36 18.29 2.13
C THR A 153 -3.22 17.84 3.03
N GLY A 154 -3.49 16.91 3.95
CA GLY A 154 -2.53 16.39 4.91
C GLY A 154 -1.60 15.34 4.31
N SER A 155 -0.59 14.95 5.08
CA SER A 155 0.37 13.90 4.72
C SER A 155 0.13 12.62 5.50
N VAL A 156 0.58 11.49 4.95
CA VAL A 156 0.52 10.17 5.60
C VAL A 156 1.92 9.59 5.75
N THR A 157 2.27 9.17 6.95
CA THR A 157 3.50 8.43 7.26
C THR A 157 3.15 7.01 7.66
N LEU A 158 3.52 6.02 6.86
CA LEU A 158 3.47 4.62 7.25
C LEU A 158 4.69 4.27 8.10
N ASN A 159 4.42 3.74 9.28
CA ASN A 159 5.37 3.12 10.20
C ASN A 159 4.97 1.66 10.45
N GLY A 160 5.93 0.82 10.85
CA GLY A 160 5.69 -0.59 11.13
C GLY A 160 6.61 -1.48 10.32
N THR A 161 7.39 -2.33 10.97
CA THR A 161 8.46 -3.08 10.30
C THR A 161 7.97 -4.14 9.33
N ASP A 162 6.77 -4.67 9.53
CA ASP A 162 6.28 -5.87 8.83
C ASP A 162 4.83 -5.78 8.35
N GLY A 163 4.07 -4.74 8.71
CA GLY A 163 2.69 -4.55 8.26
C GLY A 163 2.58 -3.91 6.87
N SER A 164 1.38 -3.99 6.29
CA SER A 164 1.05 -3.37 5.00
C SER A 164 -0.17 -2.46 5.05
N LEU A 165 -0.04 -1.25 4.51
CA LEU A 165 -1.16 -0.35 4.26
C LEU A 165 -1.53 -0.43 2.78
N SER A 166 -2.74 -0.88 2.47
CA SER A 166 -3.23 -1.06 1.11
C SER A 166 -4.36 -0.08 0.79
N PHE A 167 -4.13 0.83 -0.16
CA PHE A 167 -5.16 1.68 -0.73
C PHE A 167 -5.79 0.98 -1.93
N VAL A 168 -7.06 0.61 -1.78
CA VAL A 168 -7.88 0.00 -2.84
C VAL A 168 -8.85 1.03 -3.45
N GLY A 169 -9.25 2.01 -2.65
CA GLY A 169 -10.00 3.18 -3.13
C GLY A 169 -9.08 4.25 -3.74
N PRO A 170 -9.64 5.24 -4.46
CA PRO A 170 -8.87 6.35 -5.00
C PRO A 170 -8.19 7.15 -3.91
N VAL A 171 -6.96 7.59 -4.17
CA VAL A 171 -6.18 8.47 -3.30
C VAL A 171 -6.05 9.84 -3.97
N THR A 172 -6.87 10.77 -3.52
CA THR A 172 -6.96 12.15 -4.05
C THR A 172 -6.34 13.20 -3.13
N MET A 173 -5.59 12.77 -2.11
CA MET A 173 -4.91 13.69 -1.20
C MET A 173 -3.78 14.44 -1.90
N THR A 174 -3.61 15.72 -1.58
CA THR A 174 -2.55 16.55 -2.17
C THR A 174 -1.28 16.65 -1.31
N GLY A 175 -1.30 16.14 -0.08
CA GLY A 175 -0.09 16.03 0.72
C GLY A 175 0.79 14.85 0.30
N SER A 176 1.92 14.71 0.98
CA SER A 176 2.92 13.68 0.68
C SER A 176 2.65 12.37 1.42
N MET A 177 3.21 11.28 0.91
CA MET A 177 3.29 10.00 1.60
C MET A 177 4.74 9.67 1.95
N THR A 178 4.97 9.15 3.15
CA THR A 178 6.27 8.66 3.61
C THR A 178 6.15 7.23 4.09
N VAL A 179 7.00 6.34 3.59
CA VAL A 179 7.09 4.94 4.01
C VAL A 179 8.38 4.78 4.79
N THR A 180 8.30 4.78 6.13
CA THR A 180 9.49 4.61 6.98
C THR A 180 9.88 3.13 7.13
N SER A 181 8.87 2.26 7.06
CA SER A 181 8.99 0.80 7.21
C SER A 181 7.73 0.12 6.68
N GLY A 182 7.79 -1.19 6.43
CA GLY A 182 6.65 -1.97 5.95
C GLY A 182 6.38 -1.79 4.46
N VAL A 183 5.14 -2.08 4.06
CA VAL A 183 4.70 -2.03 2.66
C VAL A 183 3.52 -1.07 2.50
N LEU A 184 3.74 0.03 1.77
CA LEU A 184 2.65 0.88 1.29
C LEU A 184 2.23 0.41 -0.10
N GLN A 185 1.02 -0.09 -0.26
CA GLN A 185 0.49 -0.55 -1.54
C GLN A 185 -0.61 0.39 -2.04
N MET A 186 -0.51 0.81 -3.30
CA MET A 186 -1.56 1.52 -4.01
C MET A 186 -2.08 0.63 -5.13
N GLN A 187 -3.38 0.31 -5.10
CA GLN A 187 -4.03 -0.45 -6.15
C GLN A 187 -4.78 0.51 -7.08
N ALA A 188 -4.13 0.88 -8.18
CA ALA A 188 -4.69 1.82 -9.15
C ALA A 188 -5.64 1.12 -10.13
N ARG A 189 -6.92 1.48 -10.13
CA ARG A 189 -7.88 1.07 -11.18
C ARG A 189 -7.72 1.94 -12.43
N SER A 190 -7.29 3.18 -12.25
CA SER A 190 -7.02 4.16 -13.30
C SER A 190 -5.81 5.04 -12.97
N SER A 191 -5.29 5.77 -13.96
CA SER A 191 -4.25 6.80 -13.73
C SER A 191 -4.73 7.99 -12.88
N ALA A 192 -6.05 8.17 -12.71
CA ALA A 192 -6.62 9.24 -11.90
C ALA A 192 -6.70 8.86 -10.40
N ASP A 193 -6.41 7.62 -10.04
CA ASP A 193 -6.63 7.09 -8.68
C ASP A 193 -5.50 7.46 -7.71
N ALA A 194 -4.45 8.15 -8.16
CA ALA A 194 -3.31 8.54 -7.33
C ALA A 194 -2.84 9.97 -7.67
N THR A 195 -3.33 10.96 -6.91
CA THR A 195 -2.93 12.37 -7.08
C THR A 195 -2.08 12.89 -5.93
N LEU A 196 -1.01 12.18 -5.58
CA LEU A 196 -0.10 12.55 -4.49
C LEU A 196 0.88 13.64 -4.91
N SER A 197 1.28 14.52 -3.97
CA SER A 197 2.34 15.51 -4.23
C SER A 197 3.74 14.93 -4.22
N SER A 198 4.00 13.91 -3.39
CA SER A 198 5.24 13.13 -3.41
C SER A 198 5.13 11.84 -2.62
N VAL A 199 6.02 10.89 -2.91
CA VAL A 199 6.25 9.66 -2.12
C VAL A 199 7.71 9.63 -1.68
N THR A 200 7.96 9.38 -0.41
CA THR A 200 9.31 9.13 0.14
C THR A 200 9.38 7.71 0.70
N VAL A 201 10.41 6.95 0.33
CA VAL A 201 10.61 5.56 0.75
C VAL A 201 11.94 5.44 1.47
N ALA A 202 11.91 5.08 2.75
CA ALA A 202 13.12 4.86 3.55
C ALA A 202 13.83 3.55 3.16
N SER A 203 15.06 3.37 3.65
CA SER A 203 15.80 2.12 3.45
C SER A 203 15.05 0.94 4.06
N GLY A 204 14.96 -0.17 3.31
CA GLY A 204 14.25 -1.39 3.74
C GLY A 204 12.71 -1.32 3.70
N ALA A 205 12.12 -0.15 3.43
CA ALA A 205 10.68 0.00 3.22
C ALA A 205 10.30 -0.31 1.77
N THR A 206 9.02 -0.61 1.52
CA THR A 206 8.50 -0.87 0.16
C THR A 206 7.35 0.07 -0.18
N PHE A 207 7.43 0.71 -1.34
CA PHE A 207 6.29 1.33 -2.00
C PHE A 207 5.89 0.47 -3.19
N ALA A 208 4.68 -0.07 -3.16
CA ALA A 208 4.10 -0.88 -4.21
C ALA A 208 3.01 -0.08 -4.95
N TYR A 209 3.09 -0.04 -6.28
CA TYR A 209 2.07 0.53 -7.14
C TYR A 209 1.60 -0.54 -8.12
N ASP A 210 0.43 -1.11 -7.80
CA ASP A 210 -0.13 -2.24 -8.50
C ASP A 210 -1.32 -1.80 -9.34
N ALA A 211 -1.33 -2.20 -10.61
CA ALA A 211 -2.49 -2.02 -11.46
C ALA A 211 -3.60 -3.00 -11.02
N PHE A 212 -4.75 -2.47 -10.61
CA PHE A 212 -5.90 -3.29 -10.22
C PHE A 212 -6.39 -4.09 -11.43
N GLN A 213 -6.53 -5.39 -11.22
CA GLN A 213 -6.98 -6.30 -12.26
C GLN A 213 -8.38 -5.93 -12.75
N ASN A 214 -8.63 -6.08 -14.05
CA ASN A 214 -9.94 -5.92 -14.69
C ASN A 214 -10.34 -4.48 -15.10
N SER A 215 -9.42 -3.52 -15.10
CA SER A 215 -9.69 -2.16 -15.61
C SER A 215 -9.75 -2.08 -17.15
N GLY A 216 -9.24 -3.09 -17.87
CA GLY A 216 -9.00 -3.00 -19.32
C GLY A 216 -7.94 -1.97 -19.71
N VAL A 217 -7.31 -1.31 -18.72
CA VAL A 217 -6.28 -0.30 -18.92
C VAL A 217 -4.94 -1.00 -19.05
N SER A 218 -4.31 -0.86 -20.22
CA SER A 218 -2.97 -1.41 -20.47
C SER A 218 -1.87 -0.40 -20.18
N THR A 219 -2.20 0.87 -19.95
CA THR A 219 -1.21 1.93 -19.73
C THR A 219 -1.58 2.78 -18.52
N TYR A 220 -0.68 2.83 -17.55
CA TYR A 220 -0.77 3.66 -16.35
C TYR A 220 0.29 4.76 -16.40
N THR A 221 0.01 5.90 -15.76
CA THR A 221 0.96 6.99 -15.64
C THR A 221 0.98 7.47 -14.19
N LEU A 222 2.16 7.45 -13.57
CA LEU A 222 2.41 7.97 -12.25
C LEU A 222 3.31 9.22 -12.38
N SER A 223 2.71 10.39 -12.19
CA SER A 223 3.40 11.68 -12.24
C SER A 223 3.93 12.14 -10.88
N THR A 224 3.62 11.42 -9.82
CA THR A 224 4.04 11.77 -8.45
C THR A 224 5.57 11.68 -8.32
N PRO A 225 6.25 12.72 -7.82
CA PRO A 225 7.65 12.65 -7.44
C PRO A 225 7.92 11.54 -6.42
N ILE A 226 8.95 10.72 -6.65
CA ILE A 226 9.37 9.63 -5.76
C ILE A 226 10.78 9.92 -5.27
N THR A 227 11.01 9.84 -3.96
CA THR A 227 12.35 9.80 -3.36
C THR A 227 12.56 8.46 -2.67
N SER A 228 13.66 7.76 -2.95
CA SER A 228 13.99 6.47 -2.31
C SER A 228 15.39 6.51 -1.71
N ALA A 229 15.51 6.15 -0.42
CA ALA A 229 16.76 6.09 0.32
C ALA A 229 17.27 4.65 0.48
N GLY A 230 17.16 3.85 -0.57
CA GLY A 230 17.53 2.43 -0.56
C GLY A 230 16.41 1.47 -0.12
N GLY A 231 15.16 1.82 -0.44
CA GLY A 231 14.00 0.95 -0.28
C GLY A 231 13.71 0.11 -1.53
N THR A 232 12.53 -0.49 -1.57
CA THR A 232 11.99 -1.18 -2.75
C THR A 232 10.87 -0.35 -3.38
N LEU A 233 10.94 -0.16 -4.70
CA LEU A 233 9.82 0.28 -5.52
C LEU A 233 9.27 -0.96 -6.24
N ASP A 234 8.10 -1.41 -5.85
CA ASP A 234 7.45 -2.58 -6.44
C ASP A 234 6.36 -2.13 -7.42
N PHE A 235 6.47 -2.55 -8.66
CA PHE A 235 5.52 -2.29 -9.72
C PHE A 235 4.92 -3.64 -10.11
N GLY A 236 3.99 -4.11 -9.26
CA GLY A 236 3.47 -5.47 -9.19
C GLY A 236 2.22 -5.74 -10.05
N THR A 237 1.87 -7.04 -10.12
CA THR A 237 1.09 -7.77 -11.14
C THR A 237 -0.25 -7.15 -11.60
N PRO A 238 -0.32 -6.45 -12.75
CA PRO A 238 -1.45 -6.67 -13.61
C PRO A 238 -1.30 -8.10 -14.13
N THR A 239 -2.26 -8.95 -13.82
CA THR A 239 -2.27 -10.35 -14.28
C THR A 239 -2.53 -10.47 -15.80
N GLY A 240 -2.40 -9.36 -16.55
CA GLY A 240 -2.50 -9.28 -17.99
C GLY A 240 -1.14 -9.01 -18.60
N THR A 241 -0.79 -9.78 -19.64
CA THR A 241 0.39 -9.51 -20.46
C THR A 241 0.28 -8.13 -21.13
N GLY A 242 1.33 -7.32 -21.07
CA GLY A 242 1.45 -6.09 -21.85
C GLY A 242 1.07 -4.80 -21.13
N THR A 243 1.08 -4.77 -19.80
CA THR A 243 0.87 -3.52 -19.06
C THR A 243 2.12 -2.64 -19.10
N VAL A 244 1.91 -1.36 -19.39
CA VAL A 244 2.92 -0.31 -19.40
C VAL A 244 2.66 0.63 -18.24
N LEU A 245 3.67 0.85 -17.39
CA LEU A 245 3.66 1.89 -16.37
C LEU A 245 4.61 3.01 -16.76
N ASN A 246 4.11 4.22 -16.96
CA ASN A 246 4.93 5.39 -17.20
C ASN A 246 5.18 6.14 -15.90
N LEU A 247 6.43 6.25 -15.48
CA LEU A 247 6.86 7.12 -14.40
C LEU A 247 7.30 8.45 -15.00
N THR A 248 6.47 9.48 -14.85
CA THR A 248 6.71 10.81 -15.45
C THR A 248 7.11 11.86 -14.43
N GLY A 249 6.94 11.59 -13.13
CA GLY A 249 7.44 12.42 -12.05
C GLY A 249 8.96 12.34 -11.88
N LEU A 250 9.52 13.27 -11.09
CA LEU A 250 10.91 13.20 -10.64
C LEU A 250 11.12 11.95 -9.78
N ILE A 251 12.13 11.15 -10.09
CA ILE A 251 12.62 10.04 -9.27
C ILE A 251 13.99 10.43 -8.73
N ASN A 252 14.11 10.54 -7.41
CA ASN A 252 15.36 10.87 -6.73
C ASN A 252 15.80 9.69 -5.84
N LEU A 253 17.00 9.18 -6.07
CA LEU A 253 17.57 8.04 -5.36
C LEU A 253 18.71 8.52 -4.47
N SER A 254 18.64 8.28 -3.17
CA SER A 254 19.72 8.62 -2.23
C SER A 254 20.43 7.38 -1.67
N GLY A 255 20.07 6.19 -2.15
CA GLY A 255 20.71 4.91 -1.86
C GLY A 255 20.27 3.84 -2.84
N ASP A 256 20.83 2.62 -2.70
CA ASP A 256 20.57 1.49 -3.59
C ASP A 256 19.09 1.05 -3.54
N THR A 257 18.29 1.50 -4.50
CA THR A 257 16.87 1.17 -4.60
C THR A 257 16.62 -0.08 -5.41
N ASN A 258 15.93 -1.06 -4.83
CA ASN A 258 15.43 -2.21 -5.58
C ASN A 258 14.19 -1.82 -6.37
N VAL A 259 14.08 -2.29 -7.61
CA VAL A 259 12.88 -2.10 -8.42
C VAL A 259 12.34 -3.46 -8.82
N ALA A 260 11.28 -3.88 -8.15
CA ALA A 260 10.58 -5.10 -8.51
C ALA A 260 9.58 -4.79 -9.63
N VAL A 261 9.62 -5.59 -10.70
CA VAL A 261 8.66 -5.51 -11.80
C VAL A 261 8.18 -6.92 -12.07
N THR A 262 6.87 -7.09 -12.21
CA THR A 262 6.28 -8.39 -12.53
C THR A 262 6.46 -8.75 -14.01
N ASP A 263 6.56 -10.04 -14.30
CA ASP A 263 6.46 -10.63 -15.63
C ASP A 263 5.30 -10.03 -16.45
N GLY A 264 5.58 -9.59 -17.68
CA GLY A 264 4.58 -9.00 -18.56
C GLY A 264 4.30 -7.51 -18.33
N THR A 265 4.89 -6.89 -17.30
CA THR A 265 4.90 -5.44 -17.08
C THR A 265 6.16 -4.80 -17.65
N VAL A 266 5.99 -3.65 -18.28
CA VAL A 266 7.08 -2.77 -18.71
C VAL A 266 6.97 -1.43 -17.99
N VAL A 267 7.97 -1.08 -17.20
CA VAL A 267 8.06 0.23 -16.54
C VAL A 267 8.91 1.16 -17.38
N HIS A 268 8.31 2.24 -17.87
CA HIS A 268 9.00 3.32 -18.57
C HIS A 268 9.31 4.44 -17.59
N VAL A 269 10.59 4.71 -17.35
CA VAL A 269 11.02 5.89 -16.58
C VAL A 269 11.18 7.04 -17.56
N LYS A 270 10.19 7.92 -17.68
CA LYS A 270 10.16 9.05 -18.64
C LYS A 270 10.47 10.39 -18.00
N GLY A 271 10.17 10.52 -16.71
CA GLY A 271 10.52 11.71 -15.92
C GLY A 271 12.01 11.76 -15.59
N SER A 272 12.41 12.77 -14.82
CA SER A 272 13.78 12.93 -14.35
C SER A 272 14.20 11.81 -13.41
N LEU A 273 15.42 11.29 -13.57
CA LEU A 273 15.99 10.23 -12.72
C LEU A 273 17.34 10.68 -12.14
N HIS A 274 17.38 10.98 -10.84
CA HIS A 274 18.54 11.56 -10.15
C HIS A 274 19.04 10.67 -9.03
N GLY A 275 20.34 10.72 -8.70
CA GLY A 275 20.84 10.12 -7.46
C GLY A 275 22.12 9.26 -7.55
N PRO A 276 22.94 9.18 -6.47
CA PRO A 276 24.03 8.23 -6.39
C PRO A 276 23.51 6.82 -6.06
N GLY A 277 23.85 5.81 -6.85
CA GLY A 277 23.52 4.42 -6.53
C GLY A 277 22.22 3.95 -7.17
N PHE A 278 22.30 3.56 -8.43
CA PHE A 278 21.24 2.80 -9.09
C PHE A 278 21.61 1.32 -9.10
N LYS A 279 20.92 0.52 -8.28
CA LYS A 279 20.92 -0.94 -8.41
C LYS A 279 19.53 -1.42 -8.78
N LEU A 280 19.19 -1.22 -10.05
CA LEU A 280 17.98 -1.80 -10.63
C LEU A 280 18.12 -3.33 -10.70
N THR A 281 17.73 -3.99 -9.63
CA THR A 281 17.60 -5.44 -9.62
C THR A 281 16.15 -5.74 -9.96
N THR A 282 15.87 -6.10 -11.21
CA THR A 282 14.57 -6.63 -11.58
C THR A 282 14.36 -7.95 -10.84
N ALA A 283 13.40 -8.00 -9.92
CA ALA A 283 13.13 -9.20 -9.13
C ALA A 283 12.52 -10.34 -9.98
N ASN A 284 11.85 -10.02 -11.09
CA ASN A 284 11.20 -10.97 -11.99
C ASN A 284 11.52 -10.68 -13.46
N SER A 285 10.84 -11.34 -14.40
CA SER A 285 11.03 -11.20 -15.86
C SER A 285 10.40 -9.92 -16.45
N GLY A 286 9.90 -9.02 -15.62
CA GLY A 286 9.45 -7.69 -16.03
C GLY A 286 10.60 -6.83 -16.57
N ALA A 287 10.26 -5.81 -17.37
CA ALA A 287 11.26 -4.92 -17.97
C ALA A 287 11.16 -3.51 -17.39
N VAL A 288 12.32 -2.86 -17.25
CA VAL A 288 12.41 -1.43 -16.93
C VAL A 288 13.16 -0.76 -18.07
N LEU A 289 12.51 0.19 -18.71
CA LEU A 289 13.05 1.01 -19.79
C LEU A 289 13.33 2.39 -19.20
N ASN A 290 14.60 2.74 -19.12
CA ASN A 290 14.98 4.09 -18.77
C ASN A 290 14.91 4.99 -20.01
N GLU A 291 13.95 5.90 -20.01
CA GLU A 291 13.69 6.91 -21.05
C GLU A 291 13.82 8.33 -20.46
N SER A 292 14.48 8.47 -19.30
CA SER A 292 14.61 9.74 -18.56
C SER A 292 15.37 10.76 -19.39
N THR A 293 14.85 11.98 -19.47
CA THR A 293 15.49 13.09 -20.20
C THR A 293 16.77 13.60 -19.55
N ASP A 294 16.93 13.39 -18.24
CA ASP A 294 18.02 13.91 -17.41
C ASP A 294 18.42 12.86 -16.36
N ASN A 295 18.84 11.69 -16.84
CA ASN A 295 19.35 10.65 -15.97
C ASN A 295 20.74 11.01 -15.43
N THR A 296 20.85 11.31 -14.14
CA THR A 296 22.13 11.55 -13.45
C THR A 296 22.59 10.38 -12.59
N THR A 297 21.90 9.24 -12.67
CA THR A 297 22.25 8.08 -11.85
C THR A 297 23.55 7.42 -12.27
N SER A 298 24.34 7.02 -11.28
CA SER A 298 25.48 6.13 -11.45
C SER A 298 25.17 4.78 -10.82
N THR A 299 25.48 3.68 -11.51
CA THR A 299 25.53 2.37 -10.84
C THR A 299 26.69 2.36 -9.83
N PRO A 300 26.69 1.48 -8.83
CA PRO A 300 27.86 1.25 -7.98
C PRO A 300 29.14 0.89 -8.76
N SER A 301 29.03 0.41 -10.01
CA SER A 301 30.18 0.18 -10.91
C SER A 301 30.55 1.37 -11.80
N GLY A 302 29.81 2.48 -11.74
CA GLY A 302 30.07 3.70 -12.52
C GLY A 302 29.51 3.68 -13.95
N ASP A 303 28.89 2.58 -14.39
CA ASP A 303 28.24 2.48 -15.69
C ASP A 303 26.83 3.10 -15.62
N ILE A 304 26.61 4.18 -16.35
CA ILE A 304 25.26 4.64 -16.66
C ILE A 304 24.68 3.59 -17.62
N HIS A 305 23.60 2.89 -17.24
CA HIS A 305 22.85 2.09 -18.20
C HIS A 305 22.40 3.04 -19.32
N ALA A 306 23.11 3.01 -20.44
CA ALA A 306 22.79 3.84 -21.58
C ALA A 306 21.35 3.56 -22.00
N VAL A 307 20.58 4.64 -22.10
CA VAL A 307 19.27 4.69 -22.75
C VAL A 307 19.45 4.17 -24.18
N ALA A 308 19.17 2.89 -24.41
CA ALA A 308 19.21 2.33 -25.75
C ALA A 308 18.30 1.10 -25.85
N GLY A 309 17.02 1.33 -26.16
CA GLY A 309 16.30 0.75 -27.30
C GLY A 309 16.34 -0.76 -27.60
N ALA A 310 16.89 -1.61 -26.76
CA ALA A 310 16.89 -3.05 -26.94
C ALA A 310 16.17 -3.66 -25.75
N ALA A 311 14.93 -4.07 -25.97
CA ALA A 311 14.35 -5.13 -25.18
C ALA A 311 15.39 -6.26 -25.15
N THR A 312 15.99 -6.52 -23.99
CA THR A 312 16.57 -7.82 -23.71
C THR A 312 15.40 -8.78 -23.63
N THR A 313 14.88 -9.16 -24.80
CA THR A 313 14.11 -10.38 -24.94
C THR A 313 15.01 -11.44 -24.35
N ALA A 314 14.60 -12.05 -23.24
CA ALA A 314 15.26 -13.21 -22.68
C ALA A 314 15.62 -14.10 -23.86
N ALA A 315 16.91 -14.34 -24.06
CA ALA A 315 17.38 -15.15 -25.16
C ALA A 315 16.54 -16.43 -25.12
N THR A 316 15.67 -16.60 -26.11
CA THR A 316 15.18 -17.93 -26.42
C THR A 316 16.47 -18.69 -26.65
N THR A 317 16.80 -19.57 -25.70
CA THR A 317 17.76 -20.61 -25.92
C THR A 317 17.21 -21.36 -27.11
N THR A 318 17.67 -20.97 -28.30
CA THR A 318 17.53 -21.83 -29.47
C THR A 318 18.15 -23.13 -28.98
N THR A 319 17.29 -24.15 -28.83
CA THR A 319 17.74 -25.53 -28.72
C THR A 319 18.92 -25.68 -29.67
N PRO A 320 20.10 -26.10 -29.20
CA PRO A 320 21.24 -26.30 -30.07
C PRO A 320 20.74 -27.04 -31.30
N GLY A 321 20.88 -26.42 -32.48
CA GLY A 321 20.47 -27.05 -33.71
C GLY A 321 21.02 -28.46 -33.68
N THR A 322 20.14 -29.46 -33.86
CA THR A 322 20.53 -30.87 -33.88
C THR A 322 21.83 -30.98 -34.66
N PRO A 323 22.87 -31.63 -34.10
CA PRO A 323 24.13 -31.81 -34.80
C PRO A 323 23.83 -32.25 -36.22
N ASN A 324 24.42 -31.59 -37.21
CA ASN A 324 24.32 -32.05 -38.59
C ASN A 324 24.92 -33.46 -38.64
N THR A 325 24.08 -34.50 -38.48
CA THR A 325 24.48 -35.90 -38.43
C THR A 325 24.86 -36.43 -39.81
N GLY A 326 24.96 -35.58 -40.84
CA GLY A 326 25.34 -36.01 -42.19
C GLY A 326 24.36 -36.99 -42.82
N PHE A 327 23.13 -37.12 -42.28
CA PHE A 327 22.09 -37.94 -42.90
C PHE A 327 21.42 -37.15 -44.04
N ASN A 328 22.06 -37.19 -45.20
CA ASN A 328 21.47 -36.75 -46.46
C ASN A 328 20.51 -37.85 -46.96
N LEU A 329 19.21 -37.69 -46.70
CA LEU A 329 18.18 -38.57 -47.24
C LEU A 329 18.07 -38.32 -48.74
N ASN A 330 18.56 -39.28 -49.53
CA ASN A 330 18.41 -39.28 -50.99
C ASN A 330 16.91 -39.41 -51.35
N PRO A 331 16.30 -38.40 -52.00
CA PRO A 331 14.87 -38.38 -52.30
C PRO A 331 14.42 -39.40 -53.36
N SER A 332 15.34 -40.17 -53.96
CA SER A 332 15.02 -41.15 -55.01
C SER A 332 14.58 -42.53 -54.51
N LYS A 333 14.52 -42.80 -53.20
CA LYS A 333 14.06 -44.10 -52.65
C LYS A 333 13.24 -43.97 -51.35
N PRO A 334 11.91 -43.76 -51.41
CA PRO A 334 11.11 -43.44 -50.23
C PRO A 334 10.74 -44.62 -49.31
N ILE A 335 11.10 -45.87 -49.65
CA ILE A 335 10.55 -47.06 -48.96
C ILE A 335 11.50 -47.70 -47.93
N LEU A 336 12.78 -47.34 -47.89
CA LEU A 336 13.74 -48.04 -47.01
C LEU A 336 14.02 -47.37 -45.64
N SER A 337 13.39 -46.23 -45.35
CA SER A 337 13.63 -45.49 -44.09
C SER A 337 12.62 -45.80 -42.97
N LEU A 338 11.63 -46.66 -43.20
CA LEU A 338 10.58 -46.99 -42.21
C LEU A 338 10.91 -48.21 -41.32
N VAL A 339 12.07 -48.85 -41.50
CA VAL A 339 12.41 -50.09 -40.76
C VAL A 339 13.32 -49.85 -39.55
N ILE A 340 13.97 -48.69 -39.44
CA ILE A 340 14.94 -48.43 -38.35
C ILE A 340 14.30 -47.75 -37.12
N THR A 341 13.16 -47.07 -37.25
CA THR A 341 12.50 -46.41 -36.10
C THR A 341 11.67 -47.37 -35.24
N LEU A 342 11.32 -48.57 -35.72
CA LEU A 342 10.57 -49.55 -34.91
C LEU A 342 11.44 -50.39 -33.96
N LEU A 343 12.77 -50.37 -34.11
CA LEU A 343 13.68 -51.14 -33.24
C LEU A 343 14.14 -50.38 -31.99
N ALA A 344 13.87 -49.07 -31.88
CA ALA A 344 14.20 -48.28 -30.69
C ALA A 344 13.05 -48.20 -29.65
N ALA A 345 11.81 -48.53 -30.05
CA ALA A 345 10.66 -48.54 -29.14
C ALA A 345 10.47 -49.90 -28.41
N GLY A 346 11.13 -50.97 -28.88
CA GLY A 346 11.04 -52.30 -28.27
C GLY A 346 11.91 -52.51 -27.01
N SER A 347 12.88 -51.64 -26.74
CA SER A 347 13.88 -51.84 -25.69
C SER A 347 13.57 -51.12 -24.37
N ILE A 348 12.51 -50.31 -24.31
CA ILE A 348 12.11 -49.58 -23.09
C ILE A 348 11.05 -50.35 -22.27
N LEU A 349 10.46 -51.43 -22.82
CA LEU A 349 9.53 -52.30 -22.10
C LEU A 349 10.21 -53.48 -21.36
N GLY A 350 11.51 -53.36 -21.07
CA GLY A 350 12.37 -54.44 -20.54
C GLY A 350 12.97 -54.21 -19.15
N VAL A 351 12.58 -53.17 -18.40
CA VAL A 351 13.15 -52.85 -17.06
C VAL A 351 12.07 -52.66 -15.99
N ALA A 352 11.02 -53.48 -16.03
CA ALA A 352 10.01 -53.55 -14.96
C ALA A 352 9.76 -54.98 -14.46
N ARG A 353 10.76 -55.87 -14.55
CA ARG A 353 10.58 -57.28 -14.19
C ARG A 353 11.76 -57.93 -13.45
N VAL A 354 12.40 -57.22 -12.52
CA VAL A 354 13.25 -57.88 -11.50
C VAL A 354 13.19 -57.13 -10.16
N THR A 355 12.08 -57.30 -9.44
CA THR A 355 12.09 -57.31 -7.97
C THR A 355 11.06 -58.35 -7.53
N ARG A 356 11.52 -59.60 -7.46
CA ARG A 356 10.81 -60.72 -6.85
C ARG A 356 10.58 -60.44 -5.37
N GLY A 357 9.40 -60.80 -4.89
CA GLY A 357 9.10 -60.91 -3.48
C GLY A 357 9.86 -62.04 -2.78
N ILE A 358 10.21 -61.77 -1.52
CA ILE A 358 10.42 -62.67 -0.38
C ILE A 358 10.04 -61.76 0.81
N ALA A 359 8.99 -61.96 1.60
CA ALA A 359 8.67 -63.16 2.34
C ALA A 359 7.17 -63.23 2.64
N SER A 360 6.67 -64.46 2.65
CA SER A 360 5.36 -64.85 3.13
C SER A 360 5.51 -65.76 4.35
N ARG A 361 4.58 -65.62 5.30
CA ARG A 361 4.08 -66.59 6.30
C ARG A 361 4.85 -66.74 7.62
N PRO A 362 4.21 -67.29 8.67
CA PRO A 362 2.77 -67.52 8.90
C PRO A 362 2.14 -66.53 9.89
#